data_AF-A0A5E4Y3L0-F1
#
_entry.id   AF-A0A5E4Y3L0-F1
#
_cell.length_a   1.000
_cell.length_b   1.000
_cell.length_c   1.000
_cell.angle_alpha   90.00
_cell.angle_beta   90.00
_cell.angle_gamma   90.00
#
_symmetry.space_group_name_H-M   'P 1'
#
loop_
_entity.id
_entity.type
_entity.pdbx_description
1 polymer ?
#
loop_
_entity_poly.entity_id
_entity_poly.type
_entity_poly.pdbx_seq_one_letter_code
_entity_poly.pdbx_strand_id
1 'polypeptide(L)'
;MYFPLMNWVTTALTVSYGVPLPHLNTHDMTSDLRQVAPAPASVTSRSPAAPITATTFDWSRAPTTRARVFAERLSDVRPVCVRGSRNDAENCLLDLPADTNVDVSASRLMLAGCEASLPAPMRAELSRQGRDTLALEQAFSETFTAESEGKFSVSSIEARLTQRLSQMPPDIQHMLRRADTYIEVPQLTFLRVLTGEQEARRHHVAGPFPDARTQRSASAPEVRDAMLGAYITTPVNNRLRTLFVSLATPTTVQRVFQDTLTHAARHVPHLFGEIPESYMTTRMQMRAVGPGSGIVRTLAELLHDGHQRYGEFARGETREALAPESHRHVRQPSCRPGLPAPPFPATQMTSPAPATSPSEGRPQASAAPTQAPSRARMRRDPPSVAEMQQALATLERLDREYSTLARPRYG
;
A
#
# COMPACT_ATOMS: atom_id res chain seq x y z
N MET A 1 47.55 24.72 -15.55
CA MET A 1 47.57 25.12 -14.12
C MET A 1 46.14 24.99 -13.61
N TYR A 2 45.86 23.99 -12.78
CA TYR A 2 46.02 24.00 -11.31
C TYR A 2 44.87 24.75 -10.59
N PHE A 3 43.90 23.97 -10.10
CA PHE A 3 43.13 24.21 -8.87
C PHE A 3 44.10 24.38 -7.67
N PRO A 4 43.75 25.03 -6.52
CA PRO A 4 42.83 24.39 -5.55
C PRO A 4 42.07 25.20 -4.46
N LEU A 5 41.00 24.55 -3.96
CA LEU A 5 40.53 24.38 -2.55
C LEU A 5 39.87 25.51 -1.69
N MET A 6 38.67 25.14 -1.20
CA MET A 6 38.12 25.26 0.18
C MET A 6 37.68 26.59 0.81
N ASN A 7 36.41 26.63 1.25
CA ASN A 7 36.10 26.31 2.66
C ASN A 7 34.62 25.93 2.90
N TRP A 8 34.41 24.89 3.71
CA TRP A 8 33.12 24.50 4.29
C TRP A 8 33.15 24.79 5.80
N VAL A 9 32.16 25.50 6.34
CA VAL A 9 31.91 25.58 7.79
C VAL A 9 30.42 25.52 8.09
N THR A 10 30.02 24.35 8.56
CA THR A 10 29.02 24.05 9.59
C THR A 10 28.41 25.22 10.39
N THR A 11 27.08 25.23 10.52
CA THR A 11 26.41 25.76 11.72
C THR A 11 25.45 24.69 12.26
N ALA A 12 25.58 24.35 13.55
CA ALA A 12 24.83 23.28 14.20
C ALA A 12 23.65 23.83 15.02
N LEU A 13 22.79 22.89 15.44
CA LEU A 13 21.60 23.08 16.26
C LEU A 13 21.82 23.93 17.52
N THR A 14 20.89 24.84 17.81
CA THR A 14 20.66 25.34 19.18
C THR A 14 19.27 24.93 19.65
N VAL A 15 19.24 24.07 20.66
CA VAL A 15 18.03 23.75 21.45
C VAL A 15 17.85 24.84 22.50
N SER A 16 16.64 25.40 22.61
CA SER A 16 16.28 26.30 23.71
C SER A 16 14.85 26.00 24.19
N TYR A 17 14.75 25.44 25.40
CA TYR A 17 13.50 25.36 26.15
C TYR A 17 13.14 26.75 26.69
N GLY A 18 11.86 27.14 26.62
CA GLY A 18 11.37 28.36 27.27
C GLY A 18 10.02 28.84 26.76
N VAL A 19 8.97 28.64 27.57
CA VAL A 19 7.65 29.28 27.46
C VAL A 19 7.51 30.12 28.74
N PRO A 20 7.22 31.44 28.67
CA PRO A 20 5.83 31.87 28.44
C PRO A 20 5.59 33.08 27.52
N LEU A 21 4.38 33.09 26.96
CA LEU A 21 3.67 34.23 26.33
C LEU A 21 3.40 35.36 27.36
N PRO A 22 3.30 36.64 26.94
CA PRO A 22 2.07 37.11 26.26
C PRO A 22 2.22 38.16 25.13
N HIS A 23 1.23 38.13 24.23
CA HIS A 23 0.71 39.15 23.30
C HIS A 23 1.57 40.35 22.85
N LEU A 24 1.72 40.48 21.53
CA LEU A 24 1.28 41.69 20.81
C LEU A 24 1.02 41.39 19.32
N ASN A 25 0.02 42.07 18.75
CA ASN A 25 -0.38 41.96 17.34
C ASN A 25 0.64 42.67 16.43
N THR A 26 0.90 42.10 15.26
CA THR A 26 0.61 42.71 13.93
C THR A 26 1.20 41.83 12.83
N HIS A 27 0.37 41.29 11.93
CA HIS A 27 0.73 41.13 10.52
C HIS A 27 -0.55 41.06 9.68
N ASP A 28 -0.82 42.17 9.00
CA ASP A 28 -1.78 42.25 7.91
C ASP A 28 -1.04 41.95 6.61
N MET A 29 -1.49 40.97 5.84
CA MET A 29 -1.03 40.74 4.46
C MET A 29 -2.08 39.94 3.67
N THR A 30 -3.03 40.69 3.13
CA THR A 30 -3.62 40.52 1.78
C THR A 30 -3.97 39.09 1.34
N SER A 31 -5.24 38.73 1.54
CA SER A 31 -5.89 37.62 0.86
C SER A 31 -6.21 37.99 -0.61
N ASP A 32 -5.54 37.34 -1.57
CA ASP A 32 -5.91 37.40 -2.99
C ASP A 32 -6.98 36.34 -3.32
N LEU A 33 -8.22 36.62 -2.90
CA LEU A 33 -9.40 35.86 -3.29
C LEU A 33 -9.74 36.11 -4.78
N ARG A 34 -9.19 35.27 -5.67
CA ARG A 34 -9.64 35.25 -7.07
C ARG A 34 -11.09 34.78 -7.16
N GLN A 35 -11.96 35.73 -7.45
CA GLN A 35 -13.37 35.52 -7.79
C GLN A 35 -13.50 34.57 -8.99
N VAL A 36 -14.31 33.53 -8.85
CA VAL A 36 -14.86 32.78 -9.99
C VAL A 36 -16.30 33.23 -10.17
N ALA A 37 -16.59 33.90 -11.28
CA ALA A 37 -17.94 34.37 -11.61
C ALA A 37 -18.86 33.19 -12.00
N PRO A 38 -20.17 33.26 -11.68
CA PRO A 38 -21.12 32.21 -12.03
C PRO A 38 -21.47 32.25 -13.53
N ALA A 39 -21.40 31.10 -14.21
CA ALA A 39 -21.94 30.92 -15.56
C ALA A 39 -23.35 30.28 -15.50
N PRO A 40 -24.27 30.62 -16.41
CA PRO A 40 -25.69 30.27 -16.28
C PRO A 40 -26.00 28.81 -16.62
N ALA A 41 -27.05 28.29 -16.01
CA ALA A 41 -27.56 26.95 -16.25
C ALA A 41 -28.27 26.83 -17.62
N SER A 42 -27.99 25.76 -18.37
CA SER A 42 -28.97 24.87 -19.03
C SER A 42 -28.33 23.97 -20.10
N VAL A 43 -27.94 22.74 -19.74
CA VAL A 43 -28.03 21.58 -20.66
C VAL A 43 -28.44 20.36 -19.84
N THR A 44 -29.61 19.80 -20.14
CA THR A 44 -30.09 18.55 -19.54
C THR A 44 -29.31 17.35 -20.08
N SER A 45 -28.23 16.96 -19.42
CA SER A 45 -27.68 15.61 -19.56
C SER A 45 -28.41 14.66 -18.62
N ARG A 46 -29.16 13.72 -19.19
CA ARG A 46 -29.98 12.76 -18.45
C ARG A 46 -29.12 11.57 -18.01
N SER A 47 -28.21 11.80 -17.06
CA SER A 47 -27.44 10.72 -16.44
C SER A 47 -28.40 9.67 -15.85
N PRO A 48 -28.21 8.37 -16.13
CA PRO A 48 -28.95 7.33 -15.42
C PRO A 48 -28.51 7.37 -13.95
N ALA A 49 -29.39 7.83 -13.07
CA ALA A 49 -29.16 7.78 -11.64
C ALA A 49 -28.99 6.31 -11.23
N ALA A 50 -27.75 5.92 -10.90
CA ALA A 50 -27.50 4.62 -10.32
C ALA A 50 -28.32 4.52 -9.01
N PRO A 51 -29.07 3.44 -8.78
CA PRO A 51 -29.79 3.27 -7.54
C PRO A 51 -28.78 3.24 -6.39
N ILE A 52 -28.92 4.15 -5.43
CA ILE A 52 -28.18 4.13 -4.16
C ILE A 52 -28.76 2.99 -3.33
N THR A 53 -28.47 1.77 -3.76
CA THR A 53 -28.63 0.57 -2.94
C THR A 53 -27.76 0.79 -1.71
N ALA A 54 -28.32 0.60 -0.51
CA ALA A 54 -27.57 0.67 0.73
C ALA A 54 -26.54 -0.48 0.76
N THR A 55 -25.38 -0.23 0.16
CA THR A 55 -24.28 -1.17 0.10
C THR A 55 -23.75 -1.34 1.51
N THR A 56 -23.91 -2.55 2.05
CA THR A 56 -23.23 -2.97 3.27
C THR A 56 -21.73 -3.03 2.99
N PHE A 57 -21.06 -1.89 3.17
CA PHE A 57 -19.64 -1.76 2.88
C PHE A 57 -18.81 -2.73 3.75
N ASP A 58 -17.91 -3.48 3.09
CA ASP A 58 -16.97 -4.36 3.79
C ASP A 58 -15.85 -3.55 4.44
N TRP A 59 -16.13 -3.10 5.65
CA TRP A 59 -15.22 -2.38 6.53
C TRP A 59 -14.11 -3.26 7.14
N SER A 60 -14.06 -4.57 6.84
CA SER A 60 -12.95 -5.43 7.26
C SER A 60 -11.68 -5.20 6.46
N ARG A 61 -11.80 -4.58 5.28
CA ARG A 61 -10.69 -4.29 4.37
C ARG A 61 -10.15 -2.89 4.58
N ALA A 62 -8.84 -2.81 4.82
CA ALA A 62 -8.06 -1.58 4.69
C ALA A 62 -8.27 -0.94 3.29
N PRO A 63 -8.03 0.38 3.15
CA PRO A 63 -8.11 1.08 1.87
C PRO A 63 -7.31 0.40 0.75
N THR A 64 -7.83 0.51 -0.48
CA THR A 64 -7.16 -0.07 -1.65
C THR A 64 -5.80 0.58 -1.92
N THR A 65 -4.87 -0.20 -2.45
CA THR A 65 -3.55 0.28 -2.90
C THR A 65 -3.34 -0.09 -4.36
N ARG A 66 -2.53 0.68 -5.08
CA ARG A 66 -2.17 0.37 -6.47
C ARG A 66 -1.55 -1.01 -6.60
N ALA A 67 -0.64 -1.36 -5.68
CA ALA A 67 -0.02 -2.68 -5.62
C ALA A 67 -1.04 -3.81 -5.48
N ARG A 68 -2.05 -3.63 -4.62
CA ARG A 68 -3.16 -4.58 -4.44
C ARG A 68 -3.99 -4.74 -5.72
N VAL A 69 -4.40 -3.63 -6.35
CA VAL A 69 -5.19 -3.68 -7.58
C VAL A 69 -4.44 -4.41 -8.69
N PHE A 70 -3.15 -4.12 -8.88
CA PHE A 70 -2.31 -4.80 -9.86
C PHE A 70 -2.15 -6.29 -9.52
N ALA A 71 -1.94 -6.65 -8.25
CA ALA A 71 -1.81 -8.04 -7.82
C ALA A 71 -3.10 -8.85 -8.01
N GLU A 72 -4.25 -8.32 -7.59
CA GLU A 72 -5.56 -8.97 -7.77
C GLU A 72 -5.90 -9.13 -9.27
N ARG A 73 -5.73 -8.06 -10.06
CA ARG A 73 -6.02 -8.02 -11.51
C ARG A 73 -5.01 -8.77 -12.38
N LEU A 74 -3.86 -9.20 -11.87
CA LEU A 74 -2.83 -9.97 -12.60
C LEU A 74 -2.51 -11.33 -11.96
N SER A 75 -3.36 -11.80 -11.04
CA SER A 75 -3.12 -13.02 -10.24
C SER A 75 -3.05 -14.33 -11.04
N ASP A 76 -3.70 -14.39 -12.21
CA ASP A 76 -3.63 -15.50 -13.18
C ASP A 76 -2.43 -15.42 -14.15
N VAL A 77 -1.73 -14.27 -14.19
CA VAL A 77 -0.60 -14.06 -15.11
C VAL A 77 0.64 -14.73 -14.55
N ARG A 78 1.20 -15.68 -15.31
CA ARG A 78 2.42 -16.38 -14.89
C ARG A 78 3.60 -15.41 -14.78
N PRO A 79 4.48 -15.58 -13.77
CA PRO A 79 5.76 -14.89 -13.70
C PRO A 79 6.59 -15.09 -14.98
N VAL A 80 7.47 -14.14 -15.27
CA VAL A 80 8.43 -14.21 -16.37
C VAL A 80 9.86 -14.24 -15.83
N CYS A 81 10.69 -15.10 -16.39
CA CYS A 81 12.10 -15.17 -16.04
C CYS A 81 12.85 -14.00 -16.68
N VAL A 82 13.34 -13.10 -15.83
CA VAL A 82 14.22 -11.98 -16.17
C VAL A 82 15.57 -12.13 -15.50
N ARG A 83 16.62 -11.53 -16.08
CA ARG A 83 17.97 -11.52 -15.54
C ARG A 83 18.26 -10.16 -14.90
N GLY A 84 18.87 -10.15 -13.72
CA GLY A 84 19.39 -8.92 -13.11
C GLY A 84 20.56 -8.37 -13.93
N SER A 85 20.55 -7.06 -14.26
CA SER A 85 21.61 -6.43 -15.07
C SER A 85 22.43 -5.44 -14.26
N ARG A 86 23.74 -5.37 -14.57
CA ARG A 86 24.65 -4.32 -14.10
C ARG A 86 24.58 -3.06 -14.95
N ASN A 87 23.91 -3.13 -16.10
CA ASN A 87 23.73 -2.02 -17.02
C ASN A 87 22.49 -1.21 -16.63
N ASP A 88 22.66 0.10 -16.44
CA ASP A 88 21.56 1.00 -16.10
C ASP A 88 20.54 1.10 -17.25
N ALA A 89 20.94 0.91 -18.51
CA ALA A 89 19.98 0.86 -19.63
C ALA A 89 19.13 -0.43 -19.64
N GLU A 90 19.34 -1.34 -18.69
CA GLU A 90 18.71 -2.66 -18.57
C GLU A 90 18.36 -3.01 -17.10
N ASN A 91 18.18 -2.01 -16.21
CA ASN A 91 17.69 -2.24 -14.85
C ASN A 91 16.45 -1.40 -14.47
N CYS A 92 15.33 -2.08 -14.31
CA CYS A 92 14.02 -1.63 -13.85
C CYS A 92 13.91 -1.25 -12.36
N LEU A 93 15.04 -1.14 -11.64
CA LEU A 93 15.11 -0.92 -10.18
C LEU A 93 14.30 -1.97 -9.39
N LEU A 94 14.35 -3.22 -9.85
CA LEU A 94 13.69 -4.38 -9.24
C LEU A 94 14.53 -5.06 -8.14
N ASP A 95 15.67 -4.45 -7.77
CA ASP A 95 16.67 -4.97 -6.83
C ASP A 95 17.06 -6.44 -7.06
N LEU A 96 17.09 -6.85 -8.34
CA LEU A 96 17.49 -8.20 -8.73
C LEU A 96 19.01 -8.35 -8.61
N PRO A 97 19.51 -9.45 -8.02
CA PRO A 97 20.94 -9.74 -8.01
C PRO A 97 21.50 -9.77 -9.44
N ALA A 98 22.60 -9.05 -9.67
CA ALA A 98 23.25 -9.01 -10.96
C ALA A 98 23.56 -10.41 -11.49
N ASP A 99 23.46 -10.56 -12.81
CA ASP A 99 23.72 -11.80 -13.55
C ASP A 99 22.80 -12.98 -13.22
N THR A 100 21.87 -12.83 -12.27
CA THR A 100 21.02 -13.90 -11.76
C THR A 100 19.67 -13.95 -12.47
N ASN A 101 19.21 -15.16 -12.82
CA ASN A 101 17.89 -15.41 -13.39
C ASN A 101 16.84 -15.49 -12.26
N VAL A 102 15.77 -14.69 -12.36
CA VAL A 102 14.71 -14.59 -11.35
C VAL A 102 13.34 -14.54 -12.06
N ASP A 103 12.40 -15.37 -11.60
CA ASP A 103 11.00 -15.27 -12.03
C ASP A 103 10.32 -14.09 -11.30
N VAL A 104 9.83 -13.12 -12.07
CA VAL A 104 9.18 -11.91 -11.55
C VAL A 104 7.73 -11.84 -12.02
N SER A 105 6.80 -11.53 -11.12
CA SER A 105 5.38 -11.42 -11.47
C SER A 105 5.13 -10.25 -12.44
N ALA A 106 4.11 -10.39 -13.29
CA ALA A 106 3.68 -9.30 -14.17
C ALA A 106 3.29 -8.05 -13.35
N SER A 107 2.64 -8.23 -12.19
CA SER A 107 2.33 -7.14 -11.27
C SER A 107 3.57 -6.36 -10.83
N ARG A 108 4.65 -7.04 -10.40
CA ARG A 108 5.88 -6.36 -9.96
C ARG A 108 6.60 -5.65 -11.11
N LEU A 109 6.60 -6.22 -12.32
CA LEU A 109 7.15 -5.56 -13.51
C LEU A 109 6.37 -4.30 -13.90
N MET A 110 5.03 -4.37 -13.91
CA MET A 110 4.17 -3.25 -14.29
C MET A 110 4.16 -2.16 -13.21
N LEU A 111 4.16 -2.54 -11.93
CA LEU A 111 4.30 -1.60 -10.81
C LEU A 111 5.65 -0.86 -10.82
N ALA A 112 6.71 -1.48 -11.33
CA ALA A 112 8.00 -0.83 -11.56
C ALA A 112 8.03 0.09 -12.80
N GLY A 113 7.01 0.06 -13.66
CA GLY A 113 6.98 0.77 -14.96
C GLY A 113 7.64 -0.02 -16.11
N CYS A 114 8.04 -1.26 -15.85
CA CYS A 114 8.87 -2.08 -16.73
C CYS A 114 8.09 -3.13 -17.54
N GLU A 115 6.88 -2.75 -17.97
CA GLU A 115 6.00 -3.58 -18.79
C GLU A 115 6.73 -4.14 -20.03
N ALA A 116 7.64 -3.37 -20.65
CA ALA A 116 8.43 -3.78 -21.82
C ALA A 116 9.29 -5.05 -21.62
N SER A 117 9.50 -5.48 -20.38
CA SER A 117 10.15 -6.77 -20.03
C SER A 117 9.24 -7.98 -20.24
N LEU A 118 7.92 -7.77 -20.32
CA LEU A 118 6.94 -8.80 -20.65
C LEU A 118 7.00 -9.14 -22.16
N PRO A 119 6.89 -10.42 -22.54
CA PRO A 119 6.86 -10.85 -23.94
C PRO A 119 5.84 -10.06 -24.77
N ALA A 120 6.17 -9.73 -26.02
CA ALA A 120 5.24 -9.04 -26.93
C ALA A 120 3.82 -9.65 -27.01
N PRO A 121 3.64 -10.99 -27.17
CA PRO A 121 2.29 -11.57 -27.17
C PRO A 121 1.59 -11.47 -25.81
N MET A 122 2.33 -11.45 -24.69
CA MET A 122 1.77 -11.23 -23.35
C MET A 122 1.18 -9.81 -23.24
N ARG A 123 1.93 -8.79 -23.66
CA ARG A 123 1.48 -7.40 -23.62
C ARG A 123 0.28 -7.13 -24.52
N ALA A 124 0.30 -7.68 -25.74
CA ALA A 124 -0.82 -7.58 -26.66
C ALA A 124 -2.11 -8.19 -26.07
N GLU A 125 -2.00 -9.35 -25.44
CA GLU A 125 -3.15 -10.02 -24.80
C GLU A 125 -3.63 -9.29 -23.54
N LEU A 126 -2.72 -8.79 -22.69
CA LEU A 126 -3.09 -7.99 -21.52
C LEU A 126 -3.80 -6.69 -21.91
N SER A 127 -3.28 -5.96 -22.91
CA SER A 127 -3.94 -4.74 -23.41
C SER A 127 -5.30 -5.04 -24.04
N ARG A 128 -5.42 -6.14 -24.82
CA ARG A 128 -6.71 -6.62 -25.36
C ARG A 128 -7.74 -6.94 -24.26
N GLN A 129 -7.28 -7.37 -23.09
CA GLN A 129 -8.12 -7.66 -21.92
C GLN A 129 -8.39 -6.42 -21.03
N GLY A 130 -7.87 -5.23 -21.35
CA GLY A 130 -7.96 -4.06 -20.48
C GLY A 130 -7.14 -4.19 -19.20
N ARG A 131 -5.98 -4.86 -19.29
CA ARG A 131 -5.07 -5.19 -18.18
C ARG A 131 -3.63 -4.71 -18.44
N ASP A 132 -3.45 -3.76 -19.36
CA ASP A 132 -2.19 -3.03 -19.50
C ASP A 132 -2.01 -1.99 -18.38
N THR A 133 -0.84 -1.36 -18.30
CA THR A 133 -0.52 -0.46 -17.19
C THR A 133 -1.52 0.71 -17.09
N LEU A 134 -1.94 1.29 -18.21
CA LEU A 134 -2.86 2.43 -18.21
C LEU A 134 -4.24 2.04 -17.68
N ALA A 135 -4.79 0.92 -18.14
CA ALA A 135 -6.07 0.42 -17.68
C ALA A 135 -6.04 0.04 -16.18
N LEU A 136 -4.91 -0.46 -15.67
CA LEU A 136 -4.74 -0.76 -14.24
C LEU A 136 -4.58 0.49 -13.36
N GLU A 137 -3.89 1.54 -13.83
CA GLU A 137 -3.87 2.85 -13.15
C GLU A 137 -5.28 3.45 -13.06
N GLN A 138 -6.06 3.37 -14.15
CA GLN A 138 -7.45 3.83 -14.18
C GLN A 138 -8.31 3.01 -13.21
N ALA A 139 -8.21 1.67 -13.24
CA ALA A 139 -8.95 0.81 -12.33
C ALA A 139 -8.60 1.06 -10.85
N PHE A 140 -7.34 1.38 -10.52
CA PHE A 140 -6.96 1.83 -9.17
C PHE A 140 -7.64 3.16 -8.83
N SER A 141 -7.55 4.16 -9.72
CA SER A 141 -8.10 5.49 -9.50
C SER A 141 -9.63 5.46 -9.30
N GLU A 142 -10.35 4.72 -10.15
CA GLU A 142 -11.80 4.51 -10.04
C GLU A 142 -12.18 3.79 -8.74
N THR A 143 -11.45 2.72 -8.38
CA THR A 143 -11.70 1.99 -7.12
C THR A 143 -11.46 2.89 -5.91
N PHE A 144 -10.37 3.68 -5.92
CA PHE A 144 -10.01 4.56 -4.81
C PHE A 144 -11.01 5.72 -4.64
N THR A 145 -11.47 6.31 -5.74
CA THR A 145 -12.55 7.33 -5.73
C THR A 145 -13.84 6.74 -5.18
N ALA A 146 -14.26 5.56 -5.65
CA ALA A 146 -15.46 4.89 -5.15
C ALA A 146 -15.36 4.50 -3.66
N GLU A 147 -14.17 4.13 -3.17
CA GLU A 147 -13.94 3.93 -1.73
C GLU A 147 -14.02 5.25 -0.94
N SER A 148 -13.52 6.35 -1.49
CA SER A 148 -13.52 7.69 -0.88
C SER A 148 -14.90 8.34 -0.80
N GLU A 149 -15.72 8.17 -1.85
CA GLU A 149 -17.10 8.66 -1.91
C GLU A 149 -18.09 7.73 -1.18
N GLY A 150 -17.78 6.43 -1.17
CA GLY A 150 -18.54 5.40 -0.45
C GLY A 150 -18.11 5.30 1.01
N LYS A 151 -17.50 4.18 1.39
CA LYS A 151 -17.18 3.86 2.80
C LYS A 151 -16.35 4.92 3.50
N PHE A 152 -15.35 5.52 2.87
CA PHE A 152 -14.48 6.51 3.51
C PHE A 152 -14.95 7.96 3.36
N SER A 153 -16.21 8.18 2.97
CA SER A 153 -16.84 9.51 3.04
C SER A 153 -17.00 9.99 4.48
N VAL A 154 -16.97 11.31 4.71
CA VAL A 154 -17.13 11.92 6.04
C VAL A 154 -18.36 11.38 6.76
N SER A 155 -19.51 11.35 6.09
CA SER A 155 -20.78 10.86 6.67
C SER A 155 -20.75 9.37 7.02
N SER A 156 -20.11 8.54 6.20
CA SER A 156 -19.97 7.10 6.47
C SER A 156 -19.00 6.81 7.62
N ILE A 157 -17.91 7.58 7.71
CA ILE A 157 -16.97 7.53 8.85
C ILE A 157 -17.67 8.01 10.13
N GLU A 158 -18.35 9.16 10.09
CA GLU A 158 -19.07 9.72 11.24
C GLU A 158 -20.15 8.77 11.78
N ALA A 159 -20.93 8.14 10.88
CA ALA A 159 -21.92 7.14 11.24
C ALA A 159 -21.28 5.90 11.90
N ARG A 160 -20.19 5.37 11.31
CA ARG A 160 -19.43 4.22 11.87
C ARG A 160 -18.85 4.54 13.24
N LEU A 161 -18.26 5.73 13.41
CA LEU A 161 -17.71 6.18 14.69
C LEU A 161 -18.82 6.36 15.74
N THR A 162 -19.93 7.01 15.39
CA THR A 162 -21.08 7.19 16.30
C THR A 162 -21.66 5.84 16.76
N GLN A 163 -21.80 4.88 15.84
CA GLN A 163 -22.23 3.52 16.16
C GLN A 163 -21.23 2.81 17.09
N ARG A 164 -19.92 2.89 16.83
CA ARG A 164 -18.91 2.24 17.66
C ARG A 164 -18.74 2.88 19.04
N LEU A 165 -18.80 4.20 19.12
CA LEU A 165 -18.64 4.94 20.38
C LEU A 165 -19.89 4.83 21.28
N SER A 166 -21.09 4.71 20.72
CA SER A 166 -22.32 4.42 21.51
C SER A 166 -22.36 2.99 22.07
N GLN A 167 -21.65 2.05 21.45
CA GLN A 167 -21.43 0.69 21.97
C GLN A 167 -20.35 0.63 23.07
N MET A 168 -19.58 1.71 23.30
CA MET A 168 -18.57 1.74 24.36
C MET A 168 -19.17 2.01 25.75
N PRO A 169 -18.50 1.58 26.83
CA PRO A 169 -19.02 1.77 28.18
C PRO A 169 -19.25 3.25 28.52
N PRO A 170 -20.16 3.57 29.48
CA PRO A 170 -20.53 4.94 29.78
C PRO A 170 -19.36 5.86 30.13
N ASP A 171 -18.28 5.34 30.73
CA ASP A 171 -17.09 6.12 31.09
C ASP A 171 -16.38 6.73 29.87
N ILE A 172 -16.45 6.07 28.71
CA ILE A 172 -15.97 6.60 27.43
C ILE A 172 -16.96 7.62 26.86
N GLN A 173 -18.26 7.39 26.97
CA GLN A 173 -19.26 8.35 26.49
C GLN A 173 -19.23 9.67 27.29
N HIS A 174 -18.99 9.60 28.61
CA HIS A 174 -18.77 10.78 29.44
C HIS A 174 -17.45 11.49 29.09
N MET A 175 -16.39 10.73 28.79
CA MET A 175 -15.10 11.27 28.35
C MET A 175 -15.26 12.13 27.09
N LEU A 176 -15.91 11.61 26.04
CA LEU A 176 -16.13 12.32 24.76
C LEU A 176 -16.93 13.63 24.88
N ARG A 177 -17.71 13.81 25.95
CA ARG A 177 -18.52 15.01 26.20
C ARG A 177 -17.78 16.10 26.98
N ARG A 178 -16.52 15.88 27.38
CA ARG A 178 -15.75 16.89 28.11
C ARG A 178 -15.13 17.92 27.16
N ALA A 179 -15.18 19.19 27.57
CA ALA A 179 -14.64 20.32 26.81
C ALA A 179 -13.11 20.27 26.59
N ASP A 180 -12.37 19.52 27.40
CA ASP A 180 -10.94 19.28 27.27
C ASP A 180 -10.58 18.04 26.42
N THR A 181 -11.55 17.51 25.66
CA THR A 181 -11.31 16.43 24.69
C THR A 181 -10.77 17.01 23.39
N TYR A 182 -9.68 16.42 22.89
CA TYR A 182 -9.02 16.83 21.66
C TYR A 182 -8.56 15.61 20.85
N ILE A 183 -8.13 15.85 19.62
CA ILE A 183 -7.60 14.83 18.71
C ILE A 183 -6.07 14.96 18.68
N GLU A 184 -5.35 13.85 18.77
CA GLU A 184 -3.92 13.81 18.47
C GLU A 184 -3.71 13.10 17.14
N VAL A 185 -3.12 13.82 16.17
CA VAL A 185 -2.74 13.32 14.86
C VAL A 185 -1.24 13.05 14.88
N PRO A 186 -0.79 11.79 14.76
CA PRO A 186 0.63 11.50 14.62
C PRO A 186 1.17 12.13 13.34
N GLN A 187 2.40 12.64 13.40
CA GLN A 187 3.12 13.17 12.26
C GLN A 187 4.41 12.36 12.10
N LEU A 188 4.67 11.83 10.91
CA LEU A 188 5.85 11.02 10.63
C LEU A 188 6.71 11.69 9.56
N THR A 189 8.02 11.71 9.81
CA THR A 189 9.00 12.27 8.89
C THR A 189 9.42 11.20 7.89
N PHE A 190 9.01 11.37 6.63
CA PHE A 190 9.36 10.54 5.49
C PHE A 190 10.60 11.12 4.82
N LEU A 191 11.57 10.26 4.52
CA LEU A 191 12.78 10.61 3.79
C LEU A 191 12.85 9.70 2.57
N ARG A 192 12.75 10.27 1.36
CA ARG A 192 12.93 9.48 0.14
C ARG A 192 14.37 8.97 0.09
N VAL A 193 14.54 7.67 -0.10
CA VAL A 193 15.85 7.02 -0.19
C VAL A 193 16.08 6.32 -1.51
N LEU A 194 17.34 6.30 -1.92
CA LEU A 194 17.87 5.55 -3.03
C LEU A 194 18.63 4.33 -2.49
N THR A 195 18.42 3.14 -3.06
CA THR A 195 18.94 1.87 -2.51
C THR A 195 20.15 1.31 -3.26
N GLY A 196 20.61 1.96 -4.34
CA GLY A 196 21.79 1.53 -5.08
C GLY A 196 22.34 2.54 -6.08
N GLU A 197 23.55 2.28 -6.57
CA GLU A 197 24.29 3.22 -7.44
C GLU A 197 23.57 3.57 -8.74
N GLN A 198 22.86 2.61 -9.34
CA GLN A 198 22.19 2.82 -10.63
C GLN A 198 21.06 3.84 -10.51
N GLU A 199 20.25 3.71 -9.46
CA GLU A 199 19.24 4.70 -9.10
C GLU A 199 19.88 6.04 -8.73
N ALA A 200 20.96 6.03 -7.95
CA ALA A 200 21.69 7.25 -7.60
C ALA A 200 22.21 8.02 -8.81
N ARG A 201 22.71 7.33 -9.83
CA ARG A 201 23.13 7.95 -11.10
C ARG A 201 21.97 8.62 -11.82
N ARG A 202 20.80 7.95 -11.95
CA ARG A 202 19.57 8.55 -12.52
C ARG A 202 19.04 9.74 -11.72
N HIS A 203 19.40 9.81 -10.44
CA HIS A 203 19.10 10.91 -9.53
C HIS A 203 20.18 11.99 -9.45
N HIS A 204 21.25 11.88 -10.24
CA HIS A 204 22.42 12.76 -10.21
C HIS A 204 23.12 12.85 -8.83
N VAL A 205 22.95 11.84 -7.97
CA VAL A 205 23.57 11.77 -6.65
C VAL A 205 24.97 11.17 -6.78
N ALA A 206 25.98 12.03 -6.74
CA ALA A 206 27.39 11.64 -6.86
C ALA A 206 27.94 10.88 -5.62
N GLY A 207 29.02 10.13 -5.83
CA GLY A 207 29.79 9.43 -4.80
C GLY A 207 29.53 7.92 -4.74
N PRO A 208 30.51 7.09 -4.33
CA PRO A 208 30.41 5.62 -4.35
C PRO A 208 29.38 5.11 -3.35
N PHE A 209 28.57 4.08 -3.66
CA PHE A 209 27.81 3.37 -2.62
C PHE A 209 28.71 2.25 -2.07
N PRO A 210 29.22 2.37 -0.83
CA PRO A 210 30.23 1.43 -0.33
C PRO A 210 29.69 0.01 -0.14
N ASP A 211 28.37 -0.15 0.02
CA ASP A 211 27.71 -1.45 0.00
C ASP A 211 26.29 -1.38 -0.58
N ALA A 212 25.70 -2.56 -0.83
CA ALA A 212 24.33 -2.72 -1.32
C ALA A 212 23.24 -2.49 -0.24
N ARG A 213 23.59 -1.94 0.93
CA ARG A 213 22.67 -1.58 2.01
C ARG A 213 22.66 -0.08 2.31
N THR A 214 23.61 0.66 1.75
CA THR A 214 23.73 2.11 1.90
C THR A 214 22.53 2.77 1.24
N GLN A 215 21.64 3.32 2.07
CA GLN A 215 20.54 4.16 1.63
C GLN A 215 20.98 5.63 1.63
N ARG A 216 20.64 6.36 0.57
CA ARG A 216 20.91 7.81 0.47
C ARG A 216 19.64 8.62 0.31
N SER A 217 19.55 9.75 1.01
CA SER A 217 18.49 10.73 0.82
C SER A 217 18.46 11.27 -0.61
N ALA A 218 17.32 11.12 -1.29
CA ALA A 218 17.06 11.67 -2.61
C ALA A 218 16.49 13.11 -2.56
N SER A 219 15.89 13.47 -1.43
CA SER A 219 15.14 14.72 -1.23
C SER A 219 15.35 15.24 0.18
N ALA A 220 14.84 16.46 0.44
CA ALA A 220 14.58 16.89 1.82
C ALA A 220 13.57 15.95 2.51
N PRO A 221 13.61 15.81 3.85
CA PRO A 221 12.59 15.08 4.59
C PRO A 221 11.25 15.81 4.56
N GLU A 222 10.16 15.07 4.35
CA GLU A 222 8.78 15.58 4.41
C GLU A 222 8.10 15.11 5.71
N VAL A 223 7.47 16.01 6.45
CA VAL A 223 6.61 15.65 7.58
C VAL A 223 5.19 15.50 7.07
N ARG A 224 4.60 14.30 7.23
CA ARG A 224 3.21 14.03 6.84
C ARG A 224 2.40 13.62 8.06
N ASP A 225 1.18 14.16 8.15
CA ASP A 225 0.17 13.73 9.12
C ASP A 225 -0.27 12.29 8.82
N ALA A 226 -0.65 11.56 9.86
CA ALA A 226 -1.26 10.25 9.75
C ALA A 226 -2.49 10.31 8.82
N MET A 227 -2.54 9.35 7.91
CA MET A 227 -3.47 9.33 6.79
C MET A 227 -4.69 8.46 7.10
N LEU A 228 -4.49 7.38 7.86
CA LEU A 228 -5.51 6.36 8.11
C LEU A 228 -5.94 6.26 9.58
N GLY A 229 -5.35 7.05 10.49
CA GLY A 229 -5.73 6.99 11.90
C GLY A 229 -5.25 8.19 12.73
N ALA A 230 -5.87 8.34 13.90
CA ALA A 230 -5.58 9.38 14.89
C ALA A 230 -6.00 8.89 16.28
N TYR A 231 -5.86 9.74 17.29
CA TYR A 231 -6.28 9.45 18.66
C TYR A 231 -7.29 10.48 19.15
N ILE A 232 -8.30 10.05 19.92
CA ILE A 232 -9.10 10.95 20.75
C ILE A 232 -8.53 10.87 22.16
N THR A 233 -8.08 12.00 22.71
CA THR A 233 -7.46 12.08 24.04
C THR A 233 -8.22 13.08 24.92
N THR A 234 -8.45 12.68 26.17
CA THR A 234 -9.08 13.53 27.20
C THR A 234 -8.33 13.41 28.52
N PRO A 235 -7.88 14.51 29.15
CA PRO A 235 -7.23 14.48 30.46
C PRO A 235 -8.26 14.28 31.58
N VAL A 236 -8.09 13.24 32.40
CA VAL A 236 -8.98 12.91 33.52
C VAL A 236 -8.15 12.56 34.76
N ASN A 237 -8.29 13.34 35.83
CA ASN A 237 -7.64 13.12 37.13
C ASN A 237 -6.11 12.90 37.00
N ASN A 238 -5.45 13.83 36.29
CA ASN A 238 -4.01 13.80 36.00
C ASN A 238 -3.51 12.55 35.21
N ARG A 239 -4.41 11.88 34.47
CA ARG A 239 -4.09 10.79 33.54
C ARG A 239 -4.78 11.04 32.20
N LEU A 240 -4.14 10.66 31.09
CA LEU A 240 -4.78 10.68 29.79
C LEU A 240 -5.68 9.44 29.64
N ARG A 241 -6.89 9.65 29.12
CA ARG A 241 -7.73 8.58 28.57
C ARG A 241 -7.70 8.73 27.06
N THR A 242 -7.33 7.66 26.36
CA THR A 242 -7.13 7.70 24.91
C THR A 242 -7.87 6.59 24.19
N LEU A 243 -8.48 6.94 23.06
CA LEU A 243 -8.96 6.01 22.04
C LEU A 243 -8.08 6.14 20.80
N PHE A 244 -7.54 5.04 20.31
CA PHE A 244 -6.99 4.94 18.96
C PHE A 244 -8.13 4.75 17.96
N VAL A 245 -8.10 5.48 16.85
CA VAL A 245 -9.05 5.36 15.75
C VAL A 245 -8.29 5.10 14.44
N SER A 246 -8.69 4.10 13.67
CA SER A 246 -8.05 3.76 12.39
C SER A 246 -8.99 3.16 11.35
N LEU A 247 -8.97 3.72 10.14
CA LEU A 247 -9.62 3.24 8.93
C LEU A 247 -8.98 1.96 8.37
N ALA A 248 -7.72 1.68 8.71
CA ALA A 248 -6.99 0.49 8.26
C ALA A 248 -7.43 -0.81 9.00
N THR A 249 -8.32 -0.70 9.99
CA THR A 249 -8.71 -1.83 10.87
C THR A 249 -10.22 -2.11 10.87
N PRO A 250 -10.64 -3.38 11.07
CA PRO A 250 -12.07 -3.74 11.18
C PRO A 250 -12.74 -3.15 12.43
N THR A 251 -12.02 -3.10 13.55
CA THR A 251 -12.54 -2.63 14.84
C THR A 251 -12.76 -1.12 14.88
N THR A 252 -12.04 -0.34 14.08
CA THR A 252 -12.11 1.13 13.94
C THR A 252 -11.65 1.92 15.17
N VAL A 253 -12.07 1.53 16.37
CA VAL A 253 -11.82 2.25 17.63
C VAL A 253 -11.32 1.26 18.69
N GLN A 254 -10.23 1.60 19.37
CA GLN A 254 -9.61 0.79 20.42
C GLN A 254 -9.21 1.67 21.61
N ARG A 255 -9.45 1.22 22.84
CA ARG A 255 -8.96 1.92 24.04
C ARG A 255 -7.45 1.69 24.21
N VAL A 256 -6.70 2.78 24.40
CA VAL A 256 -5.26 2.76 24.61
C VAL A 256 -4.94 3.08 26.07
N PHE A 257 -4.02 2.30 26.64
CA PHE A 257 -3.54 2.45 28.03
C PHE A 257 -2.05 2.84 28.10
N GLN A 258 -1.42 3.03 26.95
CA GLN A 258 -0.02 3.45 26.80
C GLN A 258 0.03 4.93 26.41
N ASP A 259 1.21 5.53 26.52
CA ASP A 259 1.50 6.81 25.89
C ASP A 259 1.20 6.78 24.37
N THR A 260 0.68 7.89 23.82
CA THR A 260 0.12 7.92 22.47
C THR A 260 1.20 7.86 21.39
N LEU A 261 2.35 8.51 21.62
CA LEU A 261 3.52 8.42 20.76
C LEU A 261 4.10 6.99 20.75
N THR A 262 4.21 6.36 21.93
CA THR A 262 4.67 4.97 22.10
C THR A 262 3.75 3.98 21.40
N HIS A 263 2.43 4.18 21.50
CA HIS A 263 1.44 3.36 20.78
C HIS A 263 1.53 3.58 19.27
N ALA A 264 1.68 4.83 18.83
CA ALA A 264 1.76 5.19 17.41
C ALA A 264 3.00 4.61 16.72
N ALA A 265 4.17 4.66 17.37
CA ALA A 265 5.40 4.07 16.86
C ALA A 265 5.30 2.55 16.63
N ARG A 266 4.45 1.85 17.39
CA ARG A 266 4.19 0.40 17.22
C ARG A 266 3.14 0.07 16.16
N HIS A 267 2.32 1.04 15.76
CA HIS A 267 1.17 0.85 14.87
C HIS A 267 1.23 1.75 13.62
N VAL A 268 2.44 2.08 13.16
CA VAL A 268 2.68 2.86 11.93
C VAL A 268 1.84 2.36 10.74
N PRO A 269 1.73 1.04 10.44
CA PRO A 269 0.90 0.57 9.32
C PRO A 269 -0.60 0.88 9.47
N HIS A 270 -1.11 1.01 10.71
CA HIS A 270 -2.52 1.36 10.94
C HIS A 270 -2.77 2.87 10.90
N LEU A 271 -1.71 3.69 10.93
CA LEU A 271 -1.75 5.15 10.91
C LEU A 271 -1.44 5.74 9.54
N PHE A 272 -0.49 5.13 8.82
CA PHE A 272 0.04 5.62 7.53
C PHE A 272 -0.21 4.65 6.37
N GLY A 273 -0.71 3.44 6.66
CA GLY A 273 -0.84 2.38 5.66
C GLY A 273 0.50 1.72 5.32
N GLU A 274 0.56 1.10 4.14
CA GLU A 274 1.79 0.50 3.62
C GLU A 274 2.72 1.60 3.11
N ILE A 275 3.94 1.67 3.67
CA ILE A 275 4.94 2.69 3.30
C ILE A 275 5.76 2.16 2.12
N PRO A 276 5.81 2.86 0.97
CA PRO A 276 6.60 2.39 -0.17
C PRO A 276 8.09 2.27 0.16
N GLU A 277 8.75 1.24 -0.39
CA GLU A 277 10.17 0.92 -0.15
C GLU A 277 11.15 2.06 -0.47
N SER A 278 10.72 3.03 -1.29
CA SER A 278 11.46 4.26 -1.62
C SER A 278 11.48 5.30 -0.49
N TYR A 279 10.83 5.06 0.65
CA TYR A 279 10.84 5.94 1.81
C TYR A 279 11.36 5.26 3.08
N MET A 280 12.31 5.91 3.75
CA MET A 280 12.56 5.69 5.17
C MET A 280 11.62 6.55 6.01
N THR A 281 11.34 6.11 7.23
CA THR A 281 10.72 6.95 8.27
C THR A 281 11.66 7.12 9.45
N THR A 282 11.69 8.33 10.03
CA THR A 282 12.65 8.67 11.08
C THR A 282 11.97 9.14 12.37
N ARG A 283 11.56 10.41 12.44
CA ARG A 283 10.98 11.02 13.64
C ARG A 283 9.46 11.03 13.57
N MET A 284 8.83 10.55 14.64
CA MET A 284 7.40 10.74 14.90
C MET A 284 7.17 11.88 15.91
N GLN A 285 6.10 12.64 15.71
CA GLN A 285 5.61 13.70 16.60
C GLN A 285 4.08 13.59 16.72
N MET A 286 3.45 14.35 17.61
CA MET A 286 1.99 14.41 17.77
C MET A 286 1.51 15.85 17.59
N ARG A 287 0.49 16.06 16.74
CA ARG A 287 -0.18 17.35 16.52
C ARG A 287 -1.55 17.32 17.18
N ALA A 288 -1.80 18.23 18.13
CA ALA A 288 -3.12 18.39 18.73
C ALA A 288 -4.07 19.17 17.81
N VAL A 289 -5.34 18.74 17.75
CA VAL A 289 -6.43 19.41 17.04
C VAL A 289 -7.63 19.50 17.98
N GLY A 290 -8.23 20.69 18.10
CA GLY A 290 -9.40 20.90 18.95
C GLY A 290 -10.64 20.16 18.45
N PRO A 291 -11.70 20.04 19.28
CA PRO A 291 -12.91 19.27 18.96
C PRO A 291 -13.79 19.88 17.85
N GLY A 292 -13.47 21.08 17.35
CA GLY A 292 -14.19 21.74 16.25
C GLY A 292 -15.68 21.96 16.56
N SER A 293 -16.54 21.60 15.59
CA SER A 293 -18.00 21.58 15.76
C SER A 293 -18.51 20.36 16.54
N GLY A 294 -17.66 19.34 16.72
CA GLY A 294 -17.94 18.13 17.47
C GLY A 294 -16.89 17.06 17.20
N ILE A 295 -16.33 16.47 18.27
CA ILE A 295 -15.14 15.60 18.22
C ILE A 295 -15.24 14.46 17.19
N VAL A 296 -16.42 13.85 17.03
CA VAL A 296 -16.65 12.74 16.09
C VAL A 296 -16.64 13.21 14.64
N ARG A 297 -17.27 14.35 14.36
CA ARG A 297 -17.33 14.94 13.03
C ARG A 297 -15.98 15.48 12.58
N THR A 298 -15.30 16.25 13.43
CA THR A 298 -13.96 16.76 13.14
C THR A 298 -12.95 15.61 12.96
N LEU A 299 -13.11 14.50 13.68
CA LEU A 299 -12.32 13.29 13.42
C LEU A 299 -12.68 12.63 12.08
N ALA A 300 -13.97 12.56 11.72
CA ALA A 300 -14.39 12.00 10.43
C ALA A 300 -13.87 12.84 9.24
N GLU A 301 -13.89 14.17 9.35
CA GLU A 301 -13.31 15.11 8.39
C GLU A 301 -11.78 14.88 8.28
N LEU A 302 -11.04 14.87 9.40
CA LEU A 302 -9.59 14.59 9.41
C LEU A 302 -9.21 13.23 8.81
N LEU A 303 -10.00 12.18 9.08
CA LEU A 303 -9.78 10.83 8.55
C LEU A 303 -10.17 10.72 7.06
N HIS A 304 -11.15 11.48 6.60
CA HIS A 304 -11.50 11.56 5.17
C HIS A 304 -10.39 12.28 4.38
N ASP A 305 -9.95 13.45 4.84
CA ASP A 305 -8.85 14.18 4.21
C ASP A 305 -7.54 13.37 4.29
N GLY A 306 -7.34 12.64 5.39
CA GLY A 306 -6.27 11.66 5.55
C GLY A 306 -6.35 10.56 4.50
N HIS A 307 -7.54 9.97 4.30
CA HIS A 307 -7.76 8.97 3.25
C HIS A 307 -7.47 9.55 1.86
N GLN A 308 -7.93 10.76 1.53
CA GLN A 308 -7.62 11.38 0.24
C GLN A 308 -6.10 11.53 0.03
N ARG A 309 -5.35 11.98 1.05
CA ARG A 309 -3.87 12.02 1.01
C ARG A 309 -3.23 10.63 0.94
N TYR A 310 -3.85 9.61 1.52
CA TYR A 310 -3.43 8.21 1.34
C TYR A 310 -3.53 7.78 -0.12
N GLY A 311 -4.45 8.32 -0.92
CA GLY A 311 -4.57 8.00 -2.34
C GLY A 311 -3.28 8.25 -3.13
N GLU A 312 -2.64 9.40 -2.91
CA GLU A 312 -1.33 9.73 -3.52
C GLU A 312 -0.23 8.80 -3.02
N PHE A 313 -0.22 8.50 -1.72
CA PHE A 313 0.80 7.67 -1.09
C PHE A 313 0.69 6.19 -1.48
N ALA A 314 -0.54 5.66 -1.54
CA ALA A 314 -0.91 4.32 -1.95
C ALA A 314 -0.91 4.12 -3.48
N ARG A 315 -0.91 5.23 -4.24
CA ARG A 315 -0.49 5.22 -5.64
C ARG A 315 0.98 4.86 -5.76
N GLY A 316 1.83 5.25 -4.80
CA GLY A 316 3.20 4.77 -4.67
C GLY A 316 3.96 4.82 -5.99
N GLU A 317 4.33 6.02 -6.43
CA GLU A 317 5.08 6.18 -7.68
C GLU A 317 6.33 5.31 -7.67
N THR A 318 6.59 4.68 -8.83
CA THR A 318 7.68 3.72 -8.97
C THR A 318 9.01 4.45 -8.83
N ARG A 319 10.04 3.76 -8.32
CA ARG A 319 11.41 4.31 -8.27
C ARG A 319 11.90 4.77 -9.65
N GLU A 320 11.44 4.11 -10.72
CA GLU A 320 11.72 4.49 -12.10
C GLU A 320 10.90 5.67 -12.63
N ALA A 321 9.64 5.81 -12.21
CA ALA A 321 8.81 6.97 -12.55
C ALA A 321 9.30 8.25 -11.84
N LEU A 322 9.81 8.10 -10.62
CA LEU A 322 10.34 9.17 -9.78
C LEU A 322 11.78 9.60 -10.15
N ALA A 323 12.41 8.96 -11.15
CA ALA A 323 13.77 9.25 -11.59
C ALA A 323 13.80 10.43 -12.59
N PRO A 324 14.66 11.46 -12.41
CA PRO A 324 14.83 12.55 -13.38
C PRO A 324 15.12 12.04 -14.80
N GLU A 325 16.05 11.09 -14.91
CA GLU A 325 16.33 10.36 -16.15
C GLU A 325 15.52 9.04 -16.18
N SER A 326 14.18 9.16 -16.15
CA SER A 326 13.28 8.01 -16.28
C SER A 326 13.41 7.40 -17.69
N HIS A 327 13.94 6.19 -17.76
CA HIS A 327 14.00 5.44 -19.00
C HIS A 327 12.72 4.63 -19.15
N ARG A 328 11.64 5.27 -19.59
CA ARG A 328 10.33 4.65 -19.90
C ARG A 328 10.36 3.48 -20.92
N HIS A 329 11.54 3.15 -21.45
CA HIS A 329 11.81 2.04 -22.37
C HIS A 329 12.87 1.04 -21.86
N VAL A 330 13.38 1.20 -20.62
CA VAL A 330 14.17 0.17 -19.95
C VAL A 330 13.34 -1.11 -19.84
N ARG A 331 14.04 -2.23 -20.05
CA ARG A 331 13.51 -3.58 -19.96
C ARG A 331 14.55 -4.44 -19.26
N GLN A 332 14.13 -5.39 -18.44
CA GLN A 332 15.06 -6.44 -18.04
C GLN A 332 15.39 -7.33 -19.23
N PRO A 333 16.65 -7.79 -19.35
CA PRO A 333 16.99 -8.90 -20.22
C PRO A 333 16.17 -10.13 -19.82
N SER A 334 15.61 -10.87 -20.78
CA SER A 334 15.00 -12.15 -20.48
C SER A 334 16.07 -13.20 -20.16
N CYS A 335 15.74 -14.19 -19.32
CA CYS A 335 16.66 -15.31 -19.05
C CYS A 335 17.01 -16.13 -20.30
N ARG A 336 16.22 -16.01 -21.38
CA ARG A 336 16.39 -16.68 -22.66
C ARG A 336 16.15 -15.70 -23.80
N PRO A 337 17.19 -14.94 -24.23
CA PRO A 337 17.10 -14.07 -25.39
C PRO A 337 16.75 -14.87 -26.66
N GLY A 338 15.83 -14.38 -27.48
CA GLY A 338 15.53 -14.93 -28.81
C GLY A 338 14.62 -16.17 -28.88
N LEU A 339 14.23 -16.80 -27.77
CA LEU A 339 13.24 -17.88 -27.78
C LEU A 339 11.81 -17.31 -27.71
N PRO A 340 10.85 -17.83 -28.51
CA PRO A 340 9.44 -17.48 -28.36
C PRO A 340 8.95 -17.80 -26.95
N ALA A 341 8.17 -16.89 -26.36
CA ALA A 341 7.52 -17.18 -25.09
C ALA A 341 6.57 -18.38 -25.27
N PRO A 342 6.53 -19.33 -24.32
CA PRO A 342 5.58 -20.44 -24.38
C PRO A 342 4.15 -19.87 -24.43
N PRO A 343 3.24 -20.49 -25.21
CA PRO A 343 1.91 -19.94 -25.42
C PRO A 343 1.15 -19.80 -24.09
N PHE A 344 0.40 -18.71 -23.98
CA PHE A 344 -0.52 -18.50 -22.88
C PHE A 344 -1.55 -19.64 -22.82
N PRO A 345 -1.89 -20.17 -21.63
CA PRO A 345 -3.10 -20.94 -21.49
C PRO A 345 -4.29 -20.01 -21.75
N ALA A 346 -4.96 -20.17 -22.89
CA ALA A 346 -6.19 -19.45 -23.17
C ALA A 346 -7.25 -19.83 -22.12
N THR A 347 -7.73 -18.84 -21.37
CA THR A 347 -8.82 -19.03 -20.40
C THR A 347 -10.11 -19.34 -21.15
N GLN A 348 -10.39 -20.62 -21.36
CA GLN A 348 -11.66 -21.06 -21.93
C GLN A 348 -12.81 -20.69 -20.99
N MET A 349 -13.60 -19.67 -21.36
CA MET A 349 -14.94 -19.49 -20.81
C MET A 349 -15.85 -20.60 -21.35
N THR A 350 -16.04 -21.65 -20.56
CA THR A 350 -17.05 -22.68 -20.82
C THR A 350 -18.45 -22.15 -20.48
N SER A 351 -19.11 -21.57 -21.48
CA SER A 351 -20.56 -21.36 -21.43
C SER A 351 -21.29 -22.71 -21.45
N PRO A 352 -22.20 -23.00 -20.51
CA PRO A 352 -23.00 -24.23 -20.53
C PRO A 352 -24.22 -24.05 -21.46
N ALA A 353 -24.34 -24.91 -22.48
CA ALA A 353 -25.56 -25.11 -23.25
C ALA A 353 -26.07 -26.56 -23.01
N PRO A 354 -27.39 -26.79 -22.90
CA PRO A 354 -27.92 -28.05 -22.37
C PRO A 354 -28.10 -29.18 -23.41
N ALA A 355 -28.14 -30.39 -22.85
CA ALA A 355 -28.23 -31.72 -23.44
C ALA A 355 -29.29 -32.01 -24.51
N THR A 356 -29.01 -33.02 -25.36
CA THR A 356 -29.94 -34.15 -25.67
C THR A 356 -29.24 -35.39 -26.26
N SER A 357 -29.05 -36.42 -25.41
CA SER A 357 -29.48 -37.85 -25.60
C SER A 357 -28.98 -38.67 -26.84
N PRO A 358 -29.31 -39.98 -27.03
CA PRO A 358 -28.30 -41.04 -26.96
C PRO A 358 -28.31 -42.07 -28.11
N SER A 359 -27.36 -43.01 -28.14
CA SER A 359 -27.46 -44.27 -28.94
C SER A 359 -26.56 -45.37 -28.38
N GLU A 360 -27.10 -46.59 -28.27
CA GLU A 360 -26.41 -47.80 -27.81
C GLU A 360 -25.72 -48.55 -28.98
N GLY A 361 -24.66 -49.33 -28.67
CA GLY A 361 -23.99 -50.18 -29.67
C GLY A 361 -22.69 -50.83 -29.18
N ARG A 362 -22.77 -52.08 -28.71
CA ARG A 362 -21.66 -52.98 -28.30
C ARG A 362 -22.03 -54.40 -28.79
N PRO A 363 -21.14 -55.41 -29.02
CA PRO A 363 -19.69 -55.57 -28.72
C PRO A 363 -18.82 -55.68 -30.00
N GLN A 364 -17.58 -56.22 -30.09
CA GLN A 364 -16.60 -56.94 -29.23
C GLN A 364 -15.17 -56.62 -29.81
N ALA A 365 -13.98 -56.96 -29.29
CA ALA A 365 -13.55 -57.81 -28.16
C ALA A 365 -12.17 -57.34 -27.58
N SER A 366 -11.73 -58.04 -26.52
CA SER A 366 -10.38 -58.25 -25.97
C SER A 366 -9.13 -57.54 -26.53
N ALA A 367 -8.53 -56.65 -25.72
CA ALA A 367 -7.22 -56.89 -25.09
C ALA A 367 -6.94 -55.88 -23.94
N ALA A 368 -6.35 -56.35 -22.84
CA ALA A 368 -5.92 -55.57 -21.67
C ALA A 368 -4.57 -56.18 -21.19
N PRO A 369 -3.66 -55.48 -20.48
CA PRO A 369 -4.01 -54.74 -19.25
C PRO A 369 -3.21 -53.46 -18.92
N THR A 370 -3.59 -52.86 -17.78
CA THR A 370 -2.79 -51.96 -16.93
C THR A 370 -2.42 -50.56 -17.44
N GLN A 371 -3.40 -49.64 -17.46
CA GLN A 371 -3.10 -48.21 -17.29
C GLN A 371 -3.07 -47.82 -15.81
N ALA A 372 -2.18 -46.87 -15.48
CA ALA A 372 -1.99 -46.34 -14.12
C ALA A 372 -3.24 -45.59 -13.60
N PRO A 373 -3.44 -45.51 -12.27
CA PRO A 373 -4.62 -44.87 -11.71
C PRO A 373 -4.72 -43.38 -12.07
N SER A 374 -5.82 -43.02 -12.71
CA SER A 374 -6.19 -41.64 -12.98
C SER A 374 -6.36 -40.88 -11.66
N ARG A 375 -5.79 -39.67 -11.57
CA ARG A 375 -6.00 -38.77 -10.44
C ARG A 375 -7.42 -38.23 -10.44
N ALA A 376 -8.36 -39.01 -9.91
CA ALA A 376 -9.63 -38.51 -9.43
C ALA A 376 -9.38 -37.35 -8.46
N ARG A 377 -10.13 -36.24 -8.60
CA ARG A 377 -10.14 -35.16 -7.60
C ARG A 377 -10.71 -35.72 -6.30
N MET A 378 -9.84 -36.20 -5.41
CA MET A 378 -10.22 -36.39 -4.02
C MET A 378 -10.64 -35.04 -3.46
N ARG A 379 -11.93 -34.93 -3.12
CA ARG A 379 -12.43 -33.90 -2.22
C ARG A 379 -11.81 -34.23 -0.85
N ARG A 380 -10.70 -33.57 -0.51
CA ARG A 380 -10.10 -33.71 0.82
C ARG A 380 -11.09 -33.13 1.84
N ASP A 381 -11.51 -33.96 2.77
CA ASP A 381 -12.12 -33.49 4.00
C ASP A 381 -11.13 -32.59 4.77
N PRO A 382 -11.61 -31.63 5.57
CA PRO A 382 -10.73 -30.79 6.39
C PRO A 382 -9.86 -31.67 7.31
N PRO A 383 -8.57 -31.34 7.48
CA PRO A 383 -7.66 -32.15 8.27
C PRO A 383 -8.17 -32.28 9.71
N SER A 384 -8.12 -33.50 10.23
CA SER A 384 -8.53 -33.79 11.60
C SER A 384 -7.63 -33.07 12.62
N VAL A 385 -8.15 -32.86 13.82
CA VAL A 385 -7.38 -32.21 14.91
C VAL A 385 -6.07 -32.95 15.21
N ALA A 386 -6.06 -34.28 15.09
CA ALA A 386 -4.85 -35.10 15.23
C ALA A 386 -3.81 -34.82 14.13
N GLU A 387 -4.23 -34.71 12.87
CA GLU A 387 -3.33 -34.37 11.75
C GLU A 387 -2.76 -32.94 11.89
N MET A 388 -3.57 -31.99 12.37
CA MET A 388 -3.09 -30.63 12.66
C MET A 388 -2.08 -30.59 13.82
N GLN A 389 -2.33 -31.36 14.88
CA GLN A 389 -1.38 -31.50 16.00
C GLN A 389 -0.06 -32.17 15.55
N GLN A 390 -0.13 -33.19 14.70
CA GLN A 390 1.05 -33.85 14.15
C GLN A 390 1.83 -32.93 13.21
N ALA A 391 1.15 -32.12 12.40
CA ALA A 391 1.78 -31.10 11.56
C ALA A 391 2.49 -30.02 12.40
N LEU A 392 1.87 -29.54 13.47
CA LEU A 392 2.47 -28.59 14.43
C LEU A 392 3.71 -29.17 15.10
N ALA A 393 3.64 -30.40 15.63
CA ALA A 393 4.79 -31.07 16.23
C ALA A 393 5.93 -31.29 15.23
N THR A 394 5.62 -31.50 13.94
CA THR A 394 6.62 -31.62 12.88
C THR A 394 7.28 -30.27 12.56
N LEU A 395 6.50 -29.17 12.54
CA LEU A 395 7.02 -27.81 12.37
C LEU A 395 7.91 -27.38 13.54
N GLU A 396 7.51 -27.65 14.79
CA GLU A 396 8.35 -27.38 15.96
C GLU A 396 9.66 -28.17 15.97
N ARG A 397 9.66 -29.40 15.44
CA ARG A 397 10.88 -30.19 15.31
C ARG A 397 11.82 -29.59 14.26
N LEU A 398 11.27 -29.17 13.11
CA LEU A 398 12.03 -28.48 12.06
C LEU A 398 12.60 -27.13 12.55
N ASP A 399 11.83 -26.35 13.32
CA ASP A 399 12.31 -25.09 13.90
C ASP A 399 13.47 -25.29 14.89
N ARG A 400 13.41 -26.37 15.70
CA ARG A 400 14.54 -26.81 16.54
C ARG A 400 15.75 -27.25 15.70
N GLU A 401 15.53 -28.01 14.62
CA GLU A 401 16.61 -28.41 13.70
C GLU A 401 17.27 -27.17 13.04
N TYR A 402 16.49 -26.23 12.51
CA TYR A 402 17.01 -25.01 11.88
C TYR A 402 17.68 -24.04 12.86
N SER A 403 17.16 -23.88 14.08
CA SER A 403 17.82 -23.06 15.11
C SER A 403 19.17 -23.65 15.55
N THR A 404 19.36 -24.98 15.54
CA THR A 404 20.71 -25.57 15.76
C THR A 404 21.68 -25.39 14.58
N LEU A 405 21.18 -25.16 13.36
CA LEU A 405 22.00 -24.82 12.19
C LEU A 405 22.34 -23.33 12.11
N ALA A 406 21.59 -22.47 12.81
CA ALA A 406 21.84 -21.04 12.92
C ALA A 406 23.02 -20.73 13.86
N ARG A 407 24.26 -20.98 13.40
CA ARG A 407 25.47 -20.53 14.11
C ARG A 407 25.44 -19.00 14.32
N PRO A 408 25.72 -18.49 15.54
CA PRO A 408 25.92 -17.06 15.73
C PRO A 408 27.20 -16.62 15.01
N ARG A 409 27.07 -15.71 14.04
CA ARG A 409 28.20 -15.00 13.44
C ARG A 409 28.43 -13.67 14.15
N TYR A 410 28.91 -13.73 15.40
CA TYR A 410 29.66 -12.64 16.04
C TYR A 410 30.70 -13.24 16.99
N GLY A 411 31.91 -12.70 16.92
CA GLY A 411 33.17 -13.27 17.42
C GLY A 411 34.28 -12.78 16.52
#